data_AF-A0A933NWF4-F1
#
_entry.id   AF-A0A933NWF4-F1
#
_cell.length_a   1.000
_cell.length_b   1.000
_cell.length_c   1.000
_cell.angle_alpha   90.00
_cell.angle_beta   90.00
_cell.angle_gamma   90.00
#
_symmetry.space_group_name_H-M   'P 1'
#
loop_
_entity.id
_entity.type
_entity.pdbx_description
1 polymer ?
#
loop_
_entity_poly.entity_id
_entity_poly.type
_entity_poly.pdbx_seq_one_letter_code
_entity_poly.pdbx_strand_id
1 'polypeptide(L)'
;MFFGHDLSFWIALFGAALVRVLTSPFHSILRASAQVFVSVFMAWLLTDIALAQAHLDPAIYKAPVGGLIALTADGIVRMILNWAANPADFLTMLQRLRGGGAPPPPAPPTPPAGGGGK
;
A
#
# COMPACT_ATOMS: atom_id res chain seq x y z
N MET A 1 16.33 -13.02 -20.66
CA MET A 1 14.91 -13.22 -20.35
C MET A 1 14.81 -14.09 -19.12
N PHE A 2 14.36 -13.54 -17.99
CA PHE A 2 14.03 -14.30 -16.78
C PHE A 2 12.50 -14.30 -16.66
N PHE A 3 11.88 -15.47 -16.51
CA PHE A 3 10.41 -15.65 -16.43
C PHE A 3 9.60 -15.11 -17.63
N GLY A 4 10.16 -15.14 -18.85
CA GLY A 4 9.44 -14.68 -20.05
C GLY A 4 9.29 -13.17 -20.18
N HIS A 5 9.97 -12.39 -19.33
CA HIS A 5 10.01 -10.94 -19.39
C HIS A 5 11.40 -10.41 -19.74
N ASP A 6 11.41 -9.21 -20.33
CA ASP A 6 12.63 -8.50 -20.70
C ASP A 6 13.40 -8.06 -19.44
N LEU A 7 14.72 -8.08 -19.50
CA LEU A 7 15.59 -7.74 -18.36
C LEU A 7 15.39 -6.29 -17.94
N SER A 8 15.11 -5.42 -18.91
CA SER A 8 14.78 -4.01 -18.75
C SER A 8 13.54 -3.79 -17.87
N PHE A 9 12.51 -4.65 -17.98
CA PHE A 9 11.32 -4.59 -17.13
C PHE A 9 11.67 -4.87 -15.66
N TRP A 10 12.46 -5.92 -15.41
CA TRP A 10 12.88 -6.27 -14.05
C TRP A 10 13.74 -5.18 -13.43
N ILE A 11 14.66 -4.57 -14.20
CA ILE A 11 15.49 -3.45 -13.75
C ILE A 11 14.61 -2.24 -13.40
N ALA A 12 13.61 -1.92 -14.22
CA ALA A 12 12.68 -0.82 -13.95
C ALA A 12 11.83 -1.08 -12.69
N LEU A 13 11.31 -2.30 -12.53
CA LEU A 13 10.54 -2.70 -11.36
C LEU A 13 11.39 -2.65 -10.08
N PHE A 14 12.63 -3.14 -10.15
CA PHE A 14 13.57 -3.12 -9.04
C PHE A 14 14.00 -1.69 -8.70
N GLY A 15 14.25 -0.85 -9.71
CA GLY A 15 14.56 0.57 -9.53
C GLY A 15 13.42 1.33 -8.85
N ALA A 16 12.17 1.10 -9.27
CA ALA A 16 11.00 1.69 -8.63
C ALA A 16 10.84 1.22 -7.17
N ALA A 17 11.06 -0.06 -6.90
CA ALA A 17 11.07 -0.60 -5.55
C ALA A 17 12.20 0.01 -4.69
N LEU A 18 13.40 0.17 -5.25
CA LEU A 18 14.57 0.72 -4.56
C LEU A 18 14.38 2.20 -4.20
N VAL A 19 13.94 3.02 -5.16
CA VAL A 19 13.62 4.45 -4.93
C VAL A 19 12.56 4.59 -3.84
N ARG A 20 11.57 3.68 -3.81
CA ARG A 20 10.51 3.66 -2.80
C ARG A 20 10.97 3.21 -1.42
N VAL A 21 11.91 2.26 -1.34
CA VAL A 21 12.59 1.89 -0.07
C VAL A 21 13.40 3.08 0.45
N LEU A 22 14.17 3.73 -0.43
CA LEU A 22 15.01 4.88 -0.07
C LEU A 22 14.20 6.11 0.37
N THR A 23 12.96 6.24 -0.12
CA THR A 23 12.07 7.36 0.23
C THR A 23 11.07 7.02 1.35
N SER A 24 11.08 5.79 1.89
CA SER A 24 10.11 5.40 2.93
C SER A 24 10.57 5.83 4.34
N PRO A 25 9.76 6.60 5.09
CA PRO A 25 10.08 7.02 6.46
C PRO A 25 9.98 5.88 7.51
N PHE A 26 9.52 4.69 7.13
CA PHE A 26 9.44 3.52 8.02
C PHE A 26 10.75 2.71 7.96
N HIS A 27 11.55 2.80 9.02
CA HIS A 27 12.95 2.37 9.09
C HIS A 27 13.22 0.84 9.07
N SER A 28 12.23 -0.01 8.77
CA SER A 28 12.41 -1.47 8.77
C SER A 28 12.58 -2.01 7.35
N ILE A 29 13.83 -2.14 6.93
CA ILE A 29 14.25 -2.76 5.65
C ILE A 29 13.60 -4.14 5.47
N LEU A 30 13.53 -4.92 6.55
CA LEU A 30 13.00 -6.29 6.56
C LEU A 30 11.49 -6.32 6.26
N ARG A 31 10.74 -5.35 6.80
CA ARG A 31 9.31 -5.17 6.49
C ARG A 31 9.11 -4.74 5.04
N ALA A 32 9.95 -3.81 4.54
CA ALA A 32 9.87 -3.33 3.18
C ALA A 32 10.20 -4.44 2.16
N SER A 33 11.22 -5.26 2.41
CA SER A 33 11.58 -6.38 1.53
C SER A 33 10.52 -7.48 1.52
N ALA A 34 9.97 -7.82 2.69
CA ALA A 34 8.86 -8.78 2.79
C ALA A 34 7.64 -8.31 2.00
N GLN A 35 7.35 -7.00 2.05
CA GLN A 35 6.24 -6.41 1.32
C GLN A 35 6.45 -6.44 -0.20
N VAL A 36 7.63 -6.06 -0.68
CA VAL A 36 7.97 -6.16 -2.12
C VAL A 36 7.86 -7.61 -2.59
N PHE A 37 8.34 -8.57 -1.78
CA PHE A 37 8.24 -9.98 -2.10
C PHE A 37 6.79 -10.45 -2.23
N VAL A 38 5.92 -10.08 -1.28
CA VAL A 38 4.49 -10.42 -1.32
C VAL A 38 3.82 -9.83 -2.56
N SER A 39 4.13 -8.58 -2.90
CA SER A 39 3.59 -7.90 -4.09
C SER A 39 4.01 -8.60 -5.39
N VAL A 40 5.28 -8.97 -5.52
CA VAL A 40 5.79 -9.71 -6.69
C VAL A 40 5.20 -11.11 -6.76
N PHE A 41 5.06 -11.79 -5.62
CA PHE A 41 4.44 -13.11 -5.54
C PHE A 41 2.96 -13.08 -5.96
N MET A 42 2.20 -12.09 -5.48
CA MET A 42 0.80 -11.88 -5.88
C MET A 42 0.66 -11.57 -7.37
N ALA A 43 1.55 -10.75 -7.92
CA ALA A 43 1.60 -10.51 -9.35
C ALA A 43 1.84 -11.80 -10.13
N TRP A 44 2.85 -12.58 -9.75
CA TRP A 44 3.13 -13.85 -10.42
C TRP A 44 1.94 -14.81 -10.39
N LEU A 45 1.25 -14.92 -9.25
CA LEU A 45 0.12 -15.84 -9.08
C LEU A 45 -1.15 -15.41 -9.83
N LEU A 46 -1.44 -14.10 -9.86
CA LEU A 46 -2.71 -13.59 -10.37
C LEU A 46 -2.65 -13.13 -11.82
N THR A 47 -1.46 -12.89 -12.40
CA THR A 47 -1.35 -12.35 -13.77
C THR A 47 -1.97 -13.29 -14.80
N ASP A 48 -1.67 -14.59 -14.73
CA ASP A 48 -2.19 -15.55 -15.71
C ASP A 48 -3.72 -15.73 -15.57
N ILE A 49 -4.25 -15.66 -14.34
CA ILE A 49 -5.69 -15.71 -14.06
C ILE A 49 -6.38 -14.44 -14.60
N ALA A 50 -5.80 -13.26 -14.34
CA ALA A 50 -6.34 -11.98 -14.79
C ALA A 50 -6.39 -11.89 -16.32
N LEU A 51 -5.33 -12.37 -17.00
CA LEU A 51 -5.29 -12.43 -18.47
C LEU A 51 -6.31 -13.43 -19.03
N ALA A 52 -6.44 -14.60 -18.40
CA ALA A 52 -7.40 -15.61 -18.81
C ALA A 52 -8.85 -15.11 -18.69
N GLN A 53 -9.18 -14.38 -17.61
CA GLN A 53 -10.50 -13.77 -17.46
C GLN A 53 -10.77 -12.64 -18.47
N ALA A 54 -9.74 -11.85 -18.79
CA ALA A 54 -9.87 -10.73 -19.72
C ALA A 54 -9.80 -11.16 -21.19
N HIS A 55 -9.57 -12.45 -21.48
CA HIS A 55 -9.30 -12.97 -22.82
C HIS A 55 -8.20 -12.18 -23.57
N LEU A 56 -7.20 -11.72 -22.82
CA LEU A 56 -6.09 -10.92 -23.35
C LEU A 56 -4.93 -11.84 -23.74
N ASP A 57 -4.27 -11.50 -24.85
CA ASP A 57 -3.08 -12.24 -25.29
C ASP A 57 -1.94 -12.08 -24.27
N PRO A 58 -1.47 -13.17 -23.64
CA PRO A 58 -0.39 -13.11 -22.67
C PRO A 58 0.93 -12.64 -23.27
N ALA A 59 1.16 -12.79 -24.58
CA ALA A 59 2.40 -12.31 -25.21
C ALA A 59 2.53 -10.78 -25.16
N ILE A 60 1.41 -10.06 -25.17
CA ILE A 60 1.36 -8.60 -25.20
C ILE A 60 1.15 -8.02 -23.80
N TYR A 61 0.27 -8.63 -23.01
CA TYR A 61 -0.27 -8.00 -21.79
C TYR A 61 0.32 -8.51 -20.47
N LYS A 62 1.11 -9.58 -20.47
CA LYS A 62 1.59 -10.19 -19.22
C LYS A 62 2.48 -9.28 -18.39
N ALA A 63 3.41 -8.55 -19.00
CA ALA A 63 4.28 -7.62 -18.30
C ALA A 63 3.51 -6.43 -17.68
N PRO A 64 2.68 -5.66 -18.43
CA PRO A 64 1.96 -4.53 -17.85
C PRO A 64 0.90 -4.95 -16.82
N VAL A 65 0.18 -6.06 -17.06
CA VAL A 65 -0.81 -6.58 -16.10
C VAL A 65 -0.13 -7.06 -14.81
N GLY A 66 1.00 -7.76 -14.92
CA GLY A 66 1.78 -8.15 -13.75
C GLY A 66 2.29 -6.96 -12.94
N GLY A 67 2.76 -5.90 -13.62
CA GLY A 67 3.13 -4.64 -12.96
C GLY A 67 1.98 -3.98 -12.22
N LEU A 68 0.80 -3.93 -12.83
CA LEU A 68 -0.42 -3.40 -12.21
C LEU A 68 -0.81 -4.19 -10.97
N ILE A 69 -0.86 -5.53 -11.08
CA ILE A 69 -1.20 -6.39 -9.94
C ILE A 69 -0.17 -6.24 -8.81
N ALA A 70 1.12 -6.16 -9.13
CA ALA A 70 2.17 -5.94 -8.13
C ALA A 70 1.94 -4.62 -7.37
N LEU A 71 1.65 -3.54 -8.10
CA LEU A 71 1.38 -2.23 -7.51
C LEU A 71 0.11 -2.22 -6.65
N THR A 72 -0.95 -2.87 -7.13
CA THR A 72 -2.21 -3.00 -6.39
C THR A 72 -2.02 -3.83 -5.12
N ALA A 73 -1.31 -4.96 -5.20
CA ALA A 73 -0.99 -5.79 -4.05
C ALA A 73 -0.16 -5.02 -3.01
N ASP A 74 0.82 -4.20 -3.44
CA ASP A 74 1.59 -3.36 -2.52
C ASP A 74 0.71 -2.37 -1.75
N GLY A 75 -0.24 -1.74 -2.45
CA GLY A 75 -1.21 -0.82 -1.85
C GLY A 75 -2.11 -1.52 -0.83
N ILE A 76 -2.63 -2.70 -1.17
CA ILE A 76 -3.50 -3.49 -0.29
C ILE A 76 -2.73 -3.93 0.97
N VAL A 77 -1.50 -4.43 0.81
CA VAL A 77 -0.69 -4.88 1.97
C VAL A 77 -0.38 -3.70 2.90
N ARG A 78 -0.04 -2.53 2.37
CA ARG A 78 0.11 -1.29 3.18
C ARG A 78 -1.17 -0.94 3.93
N MET A 79 -2.31 -1.01 3.24
CA MET A 79 -3.61 -0.69 3.84
C MET A 79 -3.90 -1.63 5.01
N ILE A 80 -3.73 -2.94 4.83
CA ILE A 80 -3.93 -3.95 5.86
C ILE A 80 -2.96 -3.74 7.03
N LEU A 81 -1.68 -3.47 6.74
CA LEU A 81 -0.66 -3.24 7.76
C LEU A 81 -0.92 -1.96 8.57
N ASN A 82 -1.44 -0.90 7.95
CA ASN A 82 -1.85 0.31 8.64
C ASN A 82 -3.09 0.06 9.52
N TRP A 83 -4.07 -0.71 9.05
CA TRP A 83 -5.22 -1.11 9.87
C TRP A 83 -4.82 -1.98 11.06
N ALA A 84 -3.87 -2.90 10.86
CA ALA A 84 -3.35 -3.75 11.92
C ALA A 84 -2.55 -2.95 12.97
N ALA A 85 -1.82 -1.92 12.54
CA ALA A 85 -1.06 -1.05 13.44
C ALA A 85 -1.97 -0.07 14.22
N ASN A 86 -3.06 0.40 13.61
CA ASN A 86 -4.00 1.34 14.20
C ASN A 86 -5.46 0.85 14.03
N PRO A 87 -5.93 -0.10 14.85
CA PRO A 87 -7.29 -0.62 14.75
C PRO A 87 -8.37 0.45 15.01
N ALA A 88 -8.03 1.55 15.69
CA ALA A 88 -8.91 2.70 15.89
C ALA A 88 -9.22 3.46 14.59
N ASP A 89 -8.28 3.54 13.64
CA ASP A 89 -8.49 4.15 12.32
C ASP A 89 -9.44 3.33 11.47
N PHE A 90 -9.39 2.00 11.60
CA PHE A 90 -10.32 1.10 10.92
C PHE A 90 -11.75 1.24 11.48
N LEU A 91 -11.89 1.31 12.81
CA LEU A 91 -13.20 1.53 13.44
C LEU A 91 -13.79 2.90 13.09
N THR A 92 -12.99 3.95 13.04
CA THR A 92 -13.45 5.28 12.61
C THR A 92 -13.78 5.33 11.12
N MET A 93 -13.06 4.61 10.27
CA MET A 93 -13.42 4.47 8.84
C MET A 93 -14.75 3.71 8.67
N LEU A 94 -14.96 2.62 9.42
CA LEU A 94 -16.23 1.89 9.47
C LEU A 94 -17.37 2.77 9.98
N GLN A 95 -17.15 3.56 11.03
CA GLN A 95 -18.13 4.50 11.56
C GLN A 95 -18.49 5.60 10.55
N ARG A 96 -17.51 6.11 9.79
CA ARG A 96 -17.73 7.08 8.70
C ARG A 96 -18.53 6.48 7.54
N LEU A 97 -18.19 5.26 7.12
CA LEU A 97 -18.91 4.53 6.06
C LEU A 97 -20.33 4.12 6.48
N ARG A 98 -20.55 3.83 7.76
CA ARG A 98 -21.87 3.51 8.34
C ARG A 98 -22.73 4.76 8.60
N GLY A 99 -22.23 5.95 8.27
CA GLY A 99 -22.99 7.21 8.34
C GLY A 99 -22.97 7.92 9.70
N GLY A 100 -22.07 7.57 10.63
CA GLY A 100 -22.08 8.09 11.99
C GLY A 100 -20.71 8.49 12.51
N GLY A 101 -20.15 9.61 12.04
CA GLY A 101 -18.89 10.10 12.61
C GLY A 101 -18.52 11.50 12.16
N ALA A 102 -19.23 12.51 12.68
CA ALA A 102 -18.67 13.86 12.74
C ALA A 102 -17.32 13.79 13.49
N PRO A 103 -16.29 14.52 13.02
CA PRO A 103 -15.02 14.57 13.73
C PRO A 103 -15.27 14.99 15.19
N PRO A 104 -14.56 14.42 16.18
CA PRO A 104 -14.70 14.86 17.56
C PRO A 104 -14.48 16.38 17.59
N PRO A 105 -15.36 17.14 18.28
CA PRO A 105 -15.25 18.58 18.33
C PRO A 105 -13.85 18.95 18.84
N PRO A 106 -13.20 19.97 18.25
CA PRO A 106 -11.91 20.42 18.73
C PRO A 106 -12.03 20.70 20.23
N ALA A 107 -11.07 20.17 21.00
CA ALA A 107 -11.06 20.35 22.44
C ALA A 107 -11.19 21.86 22.76
N PRO A 108 -12.05 22.24 23.72
CA PRO A 108 -12.20 23.64 24.09
C PRO A 108 -10.82 24.21 24.44
N PRO A 109 -10.51 25.45 24.01
CA PRO A 109 -9.25 26.08 24.37
C PRO A 109 -9.14 26.07 25.89
N THR A 110 -8.05 25.48 26.40
CA THR A 110 -7.75 25.44 27.83
C THR A 110 -7.86 26.86 28.37
N PRO A 111 -8.65 27.11 29.43
CA PRO A 111 -8.75 28.45 29.99
C PRO A 111 -7.34 28.91 30.37
N PRO A 112 -7.01 30.20 30.14
CA PRO A 112 -5.71 30.73 30.53
C PRO A 112 -5.53 30.46 32.03
N ALA A 113 -4.44 29.76 32.35
CA ALA A 113 -4.05 29.49 33.73
C ALA A 113 -4.08 30.82 34.49
N GLY A 114 -4.96 30.90 35.49
CA GLY A 114 -5.12 32.08 36.32
C GLY A 114 -3.76 32.50 36.87
N GLY A 115 -3.25 33.61 36.36
CA GLY A 115 -2.09 34.29 36.92
C GLY A 115 -2.49 34.84 38.28
N GLY A 116 -2.10 34.12 39.33
CA GLY A 116 -2.09 34.66 40.68
C GLY A 116 -1.26 35.93 40.70
N GLY A 117 -1.86 37.01 41.18
CA GLY A 117 -1.26 38.34 41.16
C GLY A 117 -1.85 39.24 42.24
N LYS A 118 -1.24 39.12 43.43
CA LYS A 118 -1.30 39.98 44.63
C LYS A 118 -2.40 39.70 45.64
#